data_AF-A0AA45GAS3-F1
#
_entry.id   AF-A0AA45GAS3-F1
#
_cell.length_a   1.000
_cell.length_b   1.000
_cell.length_c   1.000
_cell.angle_alpha   90.00
_cell.angle_beta   90.00
_cell.angle_gamma   90.00
#
_symmetry.space_group_name_H-M   'P 1'
#
loop_
_entity.id
_entity.type
_entity.pdbx_description
1 polymer ?
#
loop_
_entity_poly.entity_id
_entity_poly.type
_entity_poly.pdbx_seq_one_letter_code
_entity_poly.pdbx_strand_id
1 'polypeptide(L)'
;MGLEDAQWDGFTGWLADRLGEMPVASVIDAGRSGANAQTHGYDVECAQVQRLHRGRYLLRLSTTLMIIPLLDAYDGEDVALDCWHHDDLFEDCTHGYLVSESAEMVADLMTGWFRQRCGFTGPDQVGFAYMRAKSLPRSAARPSSPWVVDRAAVTGRDDES
;
A
#
# COMPACT_ATOMS: atom_id res chain seq x y z
N MET A 1 3.87 -14.99 30.11
CA MET A 1 3.55 -15.29 28.71
C MET A 1 2.56 -16.43 28.71
N GLY A 2 1.31 -16.14 28.35
CA GLY A 2 0.27 -17.15 28.15
C GLY A 2 0.42 -17.86 26.80
N LEU A 3 -0.46 -18.83 26.54
CA LEU A 3 -0.53 -19.49 25.24
C LEU A 3 -0.88 -18.48 24.12
N GLU A 4 -1.84 -17.59 24.40
CA GLU A 4 -2.30 -16.54 23.49
C GLU A 4 -1.18 -15.55 23.13
N ASP A 5 -0.37 -15.12 24.10
CA ASP A 5 0.80 -14.26 23.85
C ASP A 5 1.73 -14.91 22.84
N ALA A 6 2.12 -16.18 23.07
CA ALA A 6 3.03 -16.90 22.18
C ALA A 6 2.44 -17.15 20.77
N GLN A 7 1.11 -17.20 20.64
CA GLN A 7 0.45 -17.26 19.32
C GLN A 7 0.57 -15.92 18.58
N TRP A 8 0.37 -14.79 19.26
CA TRP A 8 0.54 -13.46 18.67
C TRP A 8 1.99 -13.13 18.37
N ASP A 9 2.93 -13.47 19.25
CA ASP A 9 4.37 -13.28 19.03
C ASP A 9 4.85 -14.09 17.80
N GLY A 10 4.41 -15.36 17.69
CA GLY A 10 4.69 -16.20 16.53
C GLY A 10 4.05 -15.69 15.23
N PHE A 11 2.88 -15.06 15.31
CA PHE A 11 2.23 -14.41 14.18
C PHE A 11 2.98 -13.14 13.74
N THR A 12 3.42 -12.27 14.67
CA THR A 12 4.25 -11.10 14.36
C THR A 12 5.55 -11.50 13.67
N GLY A 13 6.25 -12.52 14.17
CA GLY A 13 7.48 -13.02 13.56
C GLY A 13 7.24 -13.56 12.13
N TRP A 14 6.23 -14.42 11.96
CA TRP A 14 5.84 -14.92 10.64
C TRP A 14 5.44 -13.80 9.66
N LEU A 15 4.75 -12.76 10.15
CA LEU A 15 4.36 -11.62 9.33
C LEU A 15 5.58 -10.79 8.91
N ALA A 16 6.51 -10.52 9.83
CA ALA A 16 7.76 -9.81 9.53
C ALA A 16 8.60 -10.52 8.46
N ASP A 17 8.73 -11.85 8.55
CA ASP A 17 9.38 -12.68 7.51
C ASP A 17 8.70 -12.49 6.15
N ARG A 18 7.36 -12.58 6.08
CA ARG A 18 6.60 -12.46 4.83
C ARG A 18 6.66 -11.05 4.25
N LEU A 19 6.66 -10.01 5.09
CA LEU A 19 6.88 -8.63 4.66
C LEU A 19 8.30 -8.47 4.07
N GLY A 20 9.32 -9.04 4.73
CA GLY A 20 10.69 -9.07 4.22
C GLY A 20 10.79 -9.67 2.80
N GLU A 21 10.12 -10.80 2.58
CA GLU A 21 10.03 -11.50 1.29
C GLU A 21 9.19 -10.77 0.21
N MET A 22 8.36 -9.78 0.55
CA MET A 22 7.45 -9.15 -0.41
C MET A 22 8.20 -8.52 -1.59
N PRO A 23 7.87 -8.86 -2.85
CA PRO A 23 8.31 -8.12 -4.03
C PRO A 23 7.83 -6.67 -4.01
N VAL A 24 8.61 -5.77 -4.58
CA VAL A 24 8.21 -4.36 -4.77
C VAL A 24 6.90 -4.27 -5.57
N ALA A 25 6.04 -3.33 -5.15
CA ALA A 25 4.67 -3.11 -5.60
C ALA A 25 3.70 -4.29 -5.36
N SER A 26 4.08 -5.32 -4.61
CA SER A 26 3.09 -6.24 -4.02
C SER A 26 2.35 -5.59 -2.85
N VAL A 27 1.12 -6.04 -2.61
CA VAL A 27 0.25 -5.62 -1.51
C VAL A 27 -0.20 -6.86 -0.73
N ILE A 28 -0.16 -6.77 0.60
CA ILE A 28 -0.95 -7.60 1.51
C ILE A 28 -2.12 -6.74 1.98
N ASP A 29 -3.33 -7.25 1.84
CA ASP A 29 -4.55 -6.67 2.38
C ASP A 29 -5.11 -7.65 3.43
N ALA A 30 -5.30 -7.19 4.66
CA ALA A 30 -5.63 -8.01 5.81
C ALA A 30 -6.85 -7.47 6.55
N GLY A 31 -7.62 -8.37 7.15
CA GLY A 31 -8.83 -8.01 7.91
C GLY A 31 -9.47 -9.23 8.56
N ARG A 32 -10.75 -9.12 8.93
CA ARG A 32 -11.49 -10.24 9.54
C ARG A 32 -11.61 -11.44 8.57
N SER A 33 -11.15 -12.61 9.01
CA SER A 33 -11.17 -13.85 8.25
C SER A 33 -12.60 -14.22 7.82
N GLY A 34 -12.79 -14.49 6.52
CA GLY A 34 -14.09 -14.79 5.92
C GLY A 34 -15.02 -13.60 5.68
N ALA A 35 -14.64 -12.37 6.08
CA ALA A 35 -15.45 -11.19 5.84
C ALA A 35 -15.55 -10.83 4.35
N ASN A 36 -16.69 -10.23 3.98
CA ASN A 36 -16.98 -9.74 2.63
C ASN A 36 -18.13 -8.71 2.70
N ALA A 37 -18.30 -7.93 1.63
CA ALA A 37 -19.29 -6.87 1.58
C ALA A 37 -20.75 -7.33 1.76
N GLN A 38 -21.09 -8.60 1.49
CA GLN A 38 -22.44 -9.13 1.73
C GLN A 38 -22.70 -9.53 3.20
N THR A 39 -21.65 -9.78 3.99
CA THR A 39 -21.77 -10.30 5.37
C THR A 39 -21.39 -9.29 6.44
N HIS A 40 -20.45 -8.39 6.14
CA HIS A 40 -19.92 -7.39 7.07
C HIS A 40 -20.09 -5.95 6.56
N GLY A 41 -20.61 -5.75 5.34
CA GLY A 41 -20.77 -4.43 4.74
C GLY A 41 -19.42 -3.77 4.41
N TYR A 42 -19.33 -2.45 4.63
CA TYR A 42 -18.12 -1.67 4.42
C TYR A 42 -17.43 -1.26 5.73
N ASP A 43 -18.07 -1.42 6.88
CA ASP A 43 -17.52 -1.13 8.21
C ASP A 43 -16.81 -2.38 8.74
N VAL A 44 -15.50 -2.47 8.49
CA VAL A 44 -14.68 -3.67 8.74
C VAL A 44 -13.27 -3.28 9.14
N GLU A 45 -12.68 -4.02 10.06
CA GLU A 45 -11.31 -3.76 10.51
C GLU A 45 -10.31 -4.25 9.47
N CYS A 46 -9.60 -3.32 8.84
CA CYS A 46 -8.65 -3.56 7.76
C CYS A 46 -7.26 -2.99 8.08
N ALA A 47 -6.23 -3.71 7.66
CA ALA A 47 -4.85 -3.25 7.62
C ALA A 47 -4.22 -3.67 6.29
N GLN A 48 -3.52 -2.76 5.64
CA GLN A 48 -2.98 -2.99 4.31
C GLN A 48 -1.51 -2.54 4.26
N VAL A 49 -0.66 -3.41 3.71
CA VAL A 49 0.77 -3.15 3.55
C VAL A 49 1.16 -3.26 2.09
N GLN A 50 1.70 -2.19 1.52
CA GLN A 50 2.32 -2.20 0.19
C GLN A 50 3.84 -2.14 0.32
N ARG A 51 4.55 -3.01 -0.41
CA ARG A 51 6.01 -2.90 -0.55
C ARG A 51 6.33 -1.82 -1.58
N LEU A 52 7.02 -0.78 -1.16
CA LEU A 52 7.46 0.31 -2.03
C LEU A 52 8.84 0.04 -2.63
N HIS A 53 9.31 0.92 -3.51
CA HIS A 53 10.72 0.91 -3.95
C HIS A 53 11.66 1.30 -2.79
N ARG A 54 12.97 1.16 -3.00
CA ARG A 54 14.02 1.40 -1.99
C ARG A 54 13.91 0.55 -0.71
N GLY A 55 13.07 -0.49 -0.72
CA GLY A 55 12.91 -1.46 0.37
C GLY A 55 11.79 -1.16 1.37
N ARG A 56 11.17 0.02 1.27
CA ARG A 56 10.17 0.59 2.17
C ARG A 56 8.82 -0.15 2.16
N TYR A 57 8.02 0.16 3.17
CA TYR A 57 6.66 -0.33 3.38
C TYR A 57 5.73 0.85 3.63
N LEU A 58 4.58 0.88 2.96
CA LEU A 58 3.44 1.72 3.31
C LEU A 58 2.44 0.87 4.09
N LEU A 59 2.24 1.19 5.38
CA LEU A 59 1.18 0.63 6.22
C LEU A 59 0.00 1.61 6.23
N ARG A 60 -1.20 1.09 6.00
CA ARG A 60 -2.49 1.80 6.07
C ARG A 60 -3.43 1.07 7.02
N LEU A 61 -4.08 1.79 7.94
CA LEU A 61 -5.05 1.23 8.89
C LEU A 61 -6.42 1.88 8.71
N SER A 62 -7.47 1.08 8.73
CA SER A 62 -8.84 1.57 8.57
C SER A 62 -9.88 0.69 9.26
N THR A 63 -11.00 1.31 9.64
CA THR A 63 -12.24 0.64 10.07
C THR A 63 -13.31 0.64 8.99
N THR A 64 -12.96 1.01 7.77
CA THR A 64 -13.79 0.76 6.58
C THR A 64 -12.96 0.09 5.49
N LEU A 65 -13.63 -0.58 4.55
CA LEU A 65 -13.00 -1.29 3.44
C LEU A 65 -12.14 -0.35 2.58
N MET A 66 -10.83 -0.58 2.56
CA MET A 66 -9.88 0.21 1.76
C MET A 66 -9.84 -0.25 0.30
N ILE A 67 -9.60 0.70 -0.60
CA ILE A 67 -9.20 0.44 -1.99
C ILE A 67 -7.68 0.17 -2.01
N ILE A 68 -7.27 -0.77 -2.86
CA ILE A 68 -5.85 -1.10 -3.07
C ILE A 68 -5.20 -0.03 -3.97
N PRO A 69 -4.17 0.70 -3.50
CA PRO A 69 -3.62 1.84 -4.22
C PRO A 69 -2.70 1.36 -5.34
N LEU A 70 -2.88 1.90 -6.54
CA LEU A 70 -2.14 1.48 -7.75
C LEU A 70 -0.80 2.20 -7.89
N LEU A 71 0.03 2.14 -6.84
CA LEU A 71 1.37 2.74 -6.82
C LEU A 71 2.39 1.76 -7.42
N ASP A 72 2.91 2.05 -8.61
CA ASP A 72 3.86 1.20 -9.34
C ASP A 72 5.33 1.65 -9.20
N ALA A 73 5.55 2.96 -9.06
CA ALA A 73 6.86 3.61 -9.00
C ALA A 73 7.11 4.40 -7.69
N TYR A 74 6.19 4.38 -6.73
CA TYR A 74 6.32 5.14 -5.48
C TYR A 74 7.32 4.52 -4.50
N ASP A 75 8.08 5.38 -3.81
CA ASP A 75 9.04 5.06 -2.74
C ASP A 75 8.81 5.87 -1.46
N GLY A 76 7.93 6.88 -1.49
CA GLY A 76 7.72 7.79 -0.37
C GLY A 76 8.97 8.57 0.02
N GLU A 77 9.82 8.98 -0.93
CA GLU A 77 11.02 9.79 -0.64
C GLU A 77 10.69 11.07 0.17
N ASP A 78 9.54 11.70 -0.11
CA ASP A 78 9.05 12.91 0.58
C ASP A 78 8.30 12.65 1.91
N VAL A 79 8.06 11.38 2.30
CA VAL A 79 7.29 11.04 3.52
C VAL A 79 8.22 10.78 4.71
N ALA A 80 7.93 11.41 5.85
CA ALA A 80 8.68 11.17 7.09
C ALA A 80 8.45 9.73 7.59
N LEU A 81 9.56 8.98 7.72
CA LEU A 81 9.56 7.60 8.17
C LEU A 81 9.12 7.45 9.64
N ASP A 82 8.54 6.30 9.95
CA ASP A 82 8.14 5.84 11.29
C ASP A 82 7.21 6.83 12.04
N CYS A 83 6.55 7.73 11.28
CA CYS A 83 5.58 8.70 11.74
C CYS A 83 4.18 8.34 11.23
N TRP A 84 3.15 8.61 12.05
CA TRP A 84 1.75 8.52 11.62
C TRP A 84 1.31 9.78 10.90
N HIS A 85 0.70 9.59 9.73
CA HIS A 85 0.17 10.64 8.86
C HIS A 85 -1.35 10.48 8.74
N HIS A 86 -2.06 11.61 8.81
CA HIS A 86 -3.52 11.69 8.80
C HIS A 86 -4.01 12.77 7.82
N ASP A 87 -3.28 12.95 6.72
CA ASP A 87 -3.68 13.80 5.59
C ASP A 87 -4.61 13.06 4.62
N ASP A 88 -5.23 13.82 3.71
CA ASP A 88 -6.25 13.33 2.77
C ASP A 88 -5.67 12.53 1.57
N LEU A 89 -4.40 12.09 1.59
CA LEU A 89 -3.80 11.28 0.51
C LEU A 89 -4.51 9.93 0.31
N PHE A 90 -5.17 9.40 1.35
CA PHE A 90 -5.94 8.16 1.31
C PHE A 90 -7.29 8.35 2.02
N GLU A 91 -8.30 8.88 1.30
CA GLU A 91 -9.65 9.21 1.79
C GLU A 91 -10.37 8.07 2.56
N ASP A 92 -10.01 6.82 2.26
CA ASP A 92 -10.53 5.55 2.81
C ASP A 92 -9.76 5.02 4.04
N CYS A 93 -8.72 5.72 4.48
CA CYS A 93 -7.76 5.28 5.49
C CYS A 93 -8.08 5.85 6.89
N THR A 94 -9.18 5.41 7.52
CA THR A 94 -9.78 6.10 8.69
C THR A 94 -8.89 6.22 9.94
N HIS A 95 -7.78 5.48 10.02
CA HIS A 95 -6.82 5.54 11.11
C HIS A 95 -5.42 6.02 10.67
N GLY A 96 -5.30 6.56 9.46
CA GLY A 96 -4.05 7.09 8.91
C GLY A 96 -3.09 6.03 8.39
N TYR A 97 -1.92 6.49 7.97
CA TYR A 97 -0.88 5.68 7.35
C TYR A 97 0.51 5.99 7.91
N LEU A 98 1.45 5.07 7.70
CA LEU A 98 2.85 5.19 8.12
C LEU A 98 3.75 4.58 7.04
N VAL A 99 4.91 5.19 6.79
CA VAL A 99 5.95 4.63 5.92
C VAL A 99 7.14 4.22 6.79
N SER A 100 7.65 2.99 6.61
CA SER A 100 8.81 2.47 7.35
C SER A 100 9.78 1.75 6.44
N GLU A 101 11.03 1.62 6.90
CA GLU A 101 12.04 0.72 6.33
C GLU A 101 12.12 -0.62 7.10
N SER A 102 11.41 -0.75 8.24
CA SER A 102 11.39 -1.95 9.09
C SER A 102 10.16 -2.83 8.86
N ALA A 103 10.40 -4.06 8.38
CA ALA A 103 9.38 -5.11 8.28
C ALA A 103 8.85 -5.52 9.67
N GLU A 104 9.73 -5.55 10.67
CA GLU A 104 9.42 -5.93 12.05
C GLU A 104 8.47 -4.91 12.69
N MET A 105 8.73 -3.61 12.51
CA MET A 105 7.87 -2.55 13.04
C MET A 105 6.48 -2.59 12.38
N VAL A 106 6.41 -2.78 11.06
CA VAL A 106 5.14 -2.86 10.34
C VAL A 106 4.34 -4.10 10.77
N ALA A 107 5.01 -5.24 11.00
CA ALA A 107 4.37 -6.44 11.52
C ALA A 107 3.82 -6.23 12.95
N ASP A 108 4.62 -5.64 13.85
CA ASP A 108 4.21 -5.36 15.23
C ASP A 108 3.04 -4.38 15.30
N LEU A 109 3.08 -3.29 14.51
CA LEU A 109 1.97 -2.34 14.38
C LEU A 109 0.69 -3.02 13.86
N MET A 110 0.81 -3.95 12.91
CA MET A 110 -0.34 -4.67 12.36
C MET A 110 -0.90 -5.72 13.34
N THR A 111 -0.05 -6.39 14.12
CA THR A 111 -0.48 -7.23 15.25
C THR A 111 -1.15 -6.39 16.33
N GLY A 112 -0.56 -5.25 16.71
CA GLY A 112 -1.11 -4.31 17.68
C GLY A 112 -2.49 -3.79 17.27
N TRP A 113 -2.67 -3.50 15.97
CA TRP A 113 -3.97 -3.16 15.39
C TRP A 113 -5.01 -4.26 15.65
N PHE A 114 -4.83 -5.47 15.10
CA PHE A 114 -5.83 -6.52 15.21
C PHE A 114 -6.05 -7.00 16.66
N ARG A 115 -4.97 -7.23 17.42
CA ARG A 115 -5.04 -7.72 18.81
C ARG A 115 -5.61 -6.66 19.76
N GLN A 116 -5.01 -5.47 19.79
CA GLN A 116 -5.26 -4.48 20.86
C GLN A 116 -6.35 -3.48 20.49
N ARG A 117 -6.38 -3.02 19.23
CA ARG A 117 -7.28 -1.95 18.78
C ARG A 117 -8.59 -2.46 18.17
N CYS A 118 -8.58 -3.66 17.57
CA CYS A 118 -9.76 -4.35 17.04
C CYS A 118 -10.27 -5.46 17.97
N GLY A 119 -9.50 -5.88 18.97
CA GLY A 119 -9.91 -6.86 19.98
C GLY A 119 -10.04 -8.29 19.45
N PHE A 120 -9.28 -8.67 18.42
CA PHE A 120 -9.28 -10.05 17.92
C PHE A 120 -8.67 -10.98 18.98
N THR A 121 -9.31 -12.12 19.23
CA THR A 121 -8.91 -13.05 20.31
C THR A 121 -7.82 -14.04 19.90
N GLY A 122 -7.47 -14.09 18.61
CA GLY A 122 -6.43 -14.99 18.09
C GLY A 122 -6.03 -14.65 16.66
N PRO A 123 -4.80 -14.98 16.22
CA PRO A 123 -4.32 -14.73 14.86
C PRO A 123 -5.14 -15.40 13.75
N ASP A 124 -5.85 -16.49 14.07
CA ASP A 124 -6.73 -17.22 13.15
C ASP A 124 -7.95 -16.39 12.68
N GLN A 125 -8.26 -15.31 13.40
CA GLN A 125 -9.27 -14.33 13.01
C GLN A 125 -8.77 -13.35 11.94
N VAL A 126 -7.47 -13.30 11.63
CA VAL A 126 -6.90 -12.46 10.57
C VAL A 126 -6.87 -13.22 9.25
N GLY A 127 -7.67 -12.78 8.29
CA GLY A 127 -7.63 -13.22 6.90
C GLY A 127 -6.71 -12.34 6.06
N PHE A 128 -6.19 -12.90 4.95
CA PHE A 128 -5.26 -12.23 4.06
C PHE A 128 -5.65 -12.40 2.59
N ALA A 129 -5.58 -11.30 1.83
CA ALA A 129 -5.47 -11.29 0.38
C ALA A 129 -4.07 -10.78 -0.01
N TYR A 130 -3.40 -11.50 -0.93
CA TYR A 130 -2.11 -11.09 -1.46
C TYR A 130 -2.21 -10.79 -2.96
N MET A 131 -1.67 -9.64 -3.36
CA MET A 131 -1.65 -9.18 -4.74
C MET A 131 -0.22 -8.79 -5.13
N ARG A 132 0.19 -9.14 -6.35
CA ARG A 132 1.44 -8.67 -6.97
C ARG A 132 1.10 -7.71 -8.10
N ALA A 133 1.71 -6.54 -8.13
CA ALA A 133 1.57 -5.63 -9.28
C ALA A 133 1.93 -6.33 -10.59
N LYS A 134 1.05 -6.20 -11.59
CA LYS A 134 1.26 -6.74 -12.93
C LYS A 134 2.15 -5.80 -13.73
N SER A 135 3.45 -6.05 -13.73
CA SER A 135 4.40 -5.32 -14.57
C SER A 135 4.01 -5.42 -16.05
N LEU A 136 3.55 -4.31 -16.63
CA LEU A 136 3.51 -4.16 -18.08
C LEU A 136 4.95 -3.99 -18.60
N PRO A 137 5.27 -4.41 -19.83
CA PRO A 137 6.54 -4.08 -20.44
C PRO A 137 6.71 -2.56 -20.49
N ARG A 138 7.81 -2.04 -19.91
CA ARG A 138 8.20 -0.63 -20.11
C ARG A 138 8.35 -0.42 -21.61
N SER A 139 7.56 0.51 -22.18
CA SER A 139 7.60 0.79 -23.61
C SER A 139 8.99 1.29 -23.99
N ALA A 140 9.73 0.47 -24.74
CA ALA A 140 11.12 0.73 -25.08
C ALA A 140 11.22 1.87 -26.10
N ALA A 141 11.53 3.06 -25.58
CA ALA A 141 11.49 4.36 -26.26
C ALA A 141 10.08 4.80 -26.75
N ARG A 142 9.87 6.11 -26.77
CA ARG A 142 8.78 6.71 -27.55
C ARG A 142 9.15 6.53 -29.04
N PRO A 143 8.32 5.92 -29.89
CA PRO A 143 8.44 6.20 -31.32
C PRO A 143 8.27 7.71 -31.51
N SER A 144 9.08 8.31 -32.39
CA SER A 144 9.00 9.74 -32.70
C SER A 144 7.64 10.03 -33.32
N SER A 145 6.71 10.58 -32.53
CA SER A 145 5.33 10.76 -32.96
C SER A 145 5.26 11.75 -34.13
N PRO A 146 4.67 11.36 -35.28
CA PRO A 146 4.58 12.22 -36.46
C PRO A 146 3.59 13.40 -36.27
N TRP A 147 2.97 13.51 -35.10
CA TRP A 147 1.98 14.53 -34.74
C TRP A 147 2.54 15.69 -33.91
N VAL A 148 3.87 15.78 -33.74
CA VAL A 148 4.51 17.01 -33.25
C VAL A 148 4.59 18.01 -34.41
N VAL A 149 3.51 18.77 -34.59
CA VAL A 149 3.54 19.99 -35.41
C VAL A 149 4.38 21.04 -34.69
N ASP A 150 5.62 21.19 -35.13
CA ASP A 150 6.52 22.21 -34.59
C ASP A 150 5.95 23.61 -34.86
N ARG A 151 5.74 24.41 -33.81
CA ARG A 151 4.96 25.65 -33.88
C ARG A 151 5.81 26.88 -34.21
N ALA A 152 6.88 26.65 -34.97
CA ALA A 152 8.00 27.57 -35.18
C ALA A 152 8.10 28.12 -36.63
N ALA A 153 7.00 28.63 -37.20
CA ALA A 153 7.01 29.35 -38.48
C ALA A 153 5.82 30.32 -38.67
N VAL A 154 5.67 31.31 -37.78
CA VAL A 154 4.88 32.52 -38.06
C VAL A 154 5.73 33.76 -37.82
N THR A 155 6.72 33.92 -38.70
CA THR A 155 7.46 35.16 -38.94
C THR A 155 7.43 35.38 -40.45
N GLY A 156 6.68 36.38 -40.90
CA GLY A 156 6.34 36.57 -42.32
C GLY A 156 7.40 37.31 -43.14
N ARG A 157 6.91 38.01 -44.18
CA ARG A 157 7.60 38.71 -45.28
C ARG A 157 7.91 37.86 -46.50
N ASP A 158 7.90 38.37 -47.73
CA ASP A 158 7.24 39.53 -48.44
C ASP A 158 7.31 39.11 -49.95
N ASP A 159 6.74 39.71 -51.00
CA ASP A 159 6.05 40.98 -51.29
C ASP A 159 5.14 40.79 -52.56
N GLU A 160 4.83 41.88 -53.30
CA GLU A 160 4.45 41.97 -54.73
C GLU A 160 3.07 41.46 -55.23
N SER A 161 2.09 42.37 -55.30
CA SER A 161 1.52 42.90 -56.57
C SER A 161 0.76 44.21 -56.34
#